data_AF-A0A4Y9IYA5-F1
#
_entry.id   AF-A0A4Y9IYA5-F1
#
_cell.length_a   1.000
_cell.length_b   1.000
_cell.length_c   1.000
_cell.angle_alpha   90.00
_cell.angle_beta   90.00
_cell.angle_gamma   90.00
#
_symmetry.space_group_name_H-M   'P 1'
#
loop_
_entity.id
_entity.type
_entity.pdbx_description
1 polymer ?
#
loop_
_entity_poly.entity_id
_entity_poly.type
_entity_poly.pdbx_seq_one_letter_code
_entity_poly.pdbx_strand_id
1 'polypeptide(L)'
;MTETNTDKFLEGFRQWWLNKGHSKRSADSYCSGIRRVNREFFLPIVNKDLFDGLVDAVAKGCAENFLTALVGTIGEKSRNTTDPTEKKRLQDNVSHLKKFIEYVVALQDDTVAAIDHSETELLDDSALDSDFEFFDHDTLAGIFSLRIKTQDRMSAGKNVFFPIRILGSLFSTADRYHLDMFVRKGILASDGSPLYLKRWYDSWVKSIVGRVVFHTTKGDYRLSELEGLRIMRSTGSVWIVDKEHSRTIPLLSEGENGLQPMKAKSLKQIHLDHTERMEDLLIRLEPVLTVMRQITDNIKASVNGQTVTVKDKRRNEHKIELDSFRPGTLTLVSGWYCDNVDWDFIAPLLSLVRVELDYIAAATRLTAMSSTDNLKKH
;
A
#
# COMPACT_ATOMS: atom_id res chain seq x y z
N MET A 1 20.71 31.31 6.76
CA MET A 1 19.78 30.68 5.79
C MET A 1 19.66 29.22 6.18
N THR A 2 18.45 28.74 6.45
CA THR A 2 18.19 27.32 6.70
C THR A 2 18.40 26.54 5.41
N GLU A 3 19.24 25.51 5.47
CA GLU A 3 19.54 24.63 4.34
C GLU A 3 18.27 23.87 3.93
N THR A 4 17.85 23.99 2.66
CA THR A 4 16.62 23.36 2.17
C THR A 4 16.83 21.87 1.88
N ASN A 5 15.77 21.07 1.84
CA ASN A 5 15.86 19.65 1.45
C ASN A 5 16.46 19.49 0.04
N THR A 6 16.16 20.44 -0.84
CA THR A 6 16.77 20.56 -2.17
C THR A 6 18.29 20.69 -2.09
N ASP A 7 18.80 21.55 -1.20
CA ASP A 7 20.25 21.74 -1.05
C ASP A 7 20.91 20.49 -0.51
N LYS A 8 20.31 19.84 0.50
CA LYS A 8 20.80 18.60 1.11
C LYS A 8 20.94 17.47 0.09
N PHE A 9 19.88 17.18 -0.66
CA PHE A 9 19.91 16.08 -1.64
C PHE A 9 20.87 16.35 -2.80
N LEU A 10 20.90 17.59 -3.29
CA LEU A 10 21.76 17.92 -4.42
C LEU A 10 23.23 17.99 -4.01
N GLU A 11 23.55 18.48 -2.81
CA GLU A 11 24.92 18.44 -2.31
C GLU A 11 25.37 17.02 -2.00
N GLY A 12 24.52 16.19 -1.40
CA GLY A 12 24.80 14.77 -1.20
C GLY A 12 25.07 14.04 -2.51
N PHE A 13 24.28 14.30 -3.55
CA PHE A 13 24.55 13.77 -4.90
C PHE A 13 25.90 14.26 -5.46
N ARG A 14 26.25 15.54 -5.29
CA ARG A 14 27.55 16.07 -5.75
C ARG A 14 28.70 15.33 -5.08
N GLN A 15 28.66 15.16 -3.76
CA GLN A 15 29.71 14.48 -3.02
C GLN A 15 29.82 13.01 -3.44
N TRP A 16 28.69 12.31 -3.55
CA TRP A 16 28.65 10.94 -4.06
C TRP A 16 29.25 10.80 -5.47
N TRP A 17 28.96 11.76 -6.36
CA TRP A 17 29.49 11.78 -7.73
C TRP A 17 31.01 12.02 -7.79
N LEU A 18 31.50 12.96 -6.97
CA LEU A 18 32.93 13.23 -6.85
C LEU A 18 33.69 12.03 -6.26
N ASN A 19 33.12 11.36 -5.26
CA ASN A 19 33.71 10.16 -4.64
C ASN A 19 33.84 8.98 -5.62
N LYS A 20 33.01 8.94 -6.67
CA LYS A 20 33.15 7.99 -7.79
C LYS A 20 34.21 8.39 -8.83
N GLY A 21 34.94 9.49 -8.61
CA GLY A 21 36.02 9.97 -9.48
C GLY A 21 35.56 10.84 -10.65
N HIS A 22 34.32 11.32 -10.63
CA HIS A 22 33.80 12.19 -11.70
C HIS A 22 34.04 13.68 -11.42
N SER A 23 33.88 14.52 -12.46
CA SER A 23 34.15 15.96 -12.35
C SER A 23 33.00 16.74 -11.72
N LYS A 24 33.34 17.83 -11.01
CA LYS A 24 32.36 18.79 -10.44
C LYS A 24 31.43 19.38 -11.51
N ARG A 25 31.98 19.73 -12.68
CA ARG A 25 31.20 20.24 -13.82
C ARG A 25 30.12 19.25 -14.26
N SER A 26 30.44 17.95 -14.28
CA SER A 26 29.45 16.91 -14.58
C SER A 26 28.39 16.83 -13.49
N ALA A 27 28.77 16.84 -12.20
CA ALA A 27 27.83 16.85 -11.07
C ALA A 27 26.81 17.99 -11.18
N ASP A 28 27.28 19.21 -11.46
CA ASP A 28 26.43 20.40 -11.58
C ASP A 28 25.44 20.32 -12.76
N SER A 29 25.85 19.67 -13.86
CA SER A 29 24.96 19.36 -14.99
C SER A 29 23.81 18.45 -14.56
N TYR A 30 24.12 17.36 -13.85
CA TYR A 30 23.11 16.45 -13.30
C TYR A 30 22.19 17.15 -12.31
N CYS A 31 22.72 17.91 -11.36
CA CYS A 31 21.91 18.68 -10.41
C CYS A 31 20.96 19.67 -11.10
N SER A 32 21.42 20.35 -12.15
CA SER A 32 20.60 21.26 -12.96
C SER A 32 19.49 20.51 -13.70
N GLY A 33 19.80 19.32 -14.21
CA GLY A 33 18.83 18.39 -14.79
C GLY A 33 17.75 17.97 -13.80
N ILE A 34 18.12 17.57 -12.59
CA ILE A 34 17.17 17.13 -11.54
C ILE A 34 16.25 18.29 -11.11
N ARG A 35 16.79 19.51 -10.94
CA ARG A 35 15.97 20.71 -10.67
C ARG A 35 14.95 20.97 -11.78
N ARG A 36 15.35 20.76 -13.03
CA ARG A 36 14.46 20.90 -14.19
C ARG A 36 13.37 19.84 -14.19
N VAL A 37 13.72 18.60 -13.87
CA VAL A 37 12.78 17.48 -13.69
C VAL A 37 11.72 17.80 -12.64
N ASN A 38 12.16 18.29 -11.48
CA ASN A 38 11.23 18.73 -10.42
C ASN A 38 10.27 19.81 -10.94
N ARG A 39 10.80 20.89 -11.51
CA ARG A 39 10.00 22.03 -11.98
C ARG A 39 9.00 21.69 -13.09
N GLU A 40 9.37 20.82 -14.03
CA GLU A 40 8.60 20.60 -15.26
C GLU A 40 7.69 19.37 -15.24
N PHE A 41 7.97 18.41 -14.35
CA PHE A 41 7.23 17.14 -14.30
C PHE A 41 6.66 16.90 -12.92
N PHE A 42 7.47 17.00 -11.88
CA PHE A 42 7.01 16.64 -10.55
C PHE A 42 6.08 17.69 -9.94
N LEU A 43 6.55 18.94 -9.86
CA LEU A 43 5.81 20.05 -9.26
C LEU A 43 4.46 20.30 -9.95
N PRO A 44 4.32 20.27 -11.29
CA PRO A 44 3.02 20.46 -11.93
C PRO A 44 2.03 19.31 -11.71
N ILE A 45 2.52 18.09 -11.48
CA ILE A 45 1.68 16.90 -11.25
C ILE A 45 1.24 16.81 -9.79
N VAL A 46 2.16 17.10 -8.86
CA VAL A 46 2.00 16.81 -7.43
C VAL A 46 1.79 18.07 -6.58
N ASN A 47 2.03 19.26 -7.14
CA ASN A 47 1.96 20.56 -6.45
C ASN A 47 2.79 20.62 -5.15
N LYS A 48 3.90 19.86 -5.09
CA LYS A 48 4.86 19.82 -4.00
C LYS A 48 6.27 19.69 -4.55
N ASP A 49 7.27 20.19 -3.83
CA ASP A 49 8.67 20.04 -4.19
C ASP A 49 9.12 18.56 -4.09
N LEU A 50 9.83 18.08 -5.12
CA LEU A 50 10.35 16.71 -5.21
C LEU A 50 11.20 16.32 -3.99
N PHE A 51 12.06 17.22 -3.52
CA PHE A 51 13.03 16.93 -2.47
C PHE A 51 12.39 16.84 -1.09
N ASP A 52 11.28 17.57 -0.87
CA ASP A 52 10.46 17.40 0.33
C ASP A 52 9.76 16.02 0.35
N GLY A 53 9.38 15.50 -0.82
CA GLY A 53 8.86 14.13 -0.94
C GLY A 53 9.93 13.06 -0.74
N LEU A 54 11.18 13.34 -1.15
CA LEU A 54 12.29 12.38 -1.08
C LEU A 54 12.77 12.10 0.34
N VAL A 55 12.72 13.08 1.27
CA VAL A 55 13.13 12.86 2.67
C VAL A 55 12.38 11.67 3.27
N ASP A 56 11.06 11.67 3.14
CA ASP A 56 10.20 10.61 3.68
C ASP A 56 10.35 9.30 2.90
N ALA A 57 10.55 9.37 1.58
CA ALA A 57 10.69 8.20 0.73
C ALA A 57 12.01 7.45 0.98
N VAL A 58 13.10 8.17 1.28
CA VAL A 58 14.39 7.58 1.64
C VAL A 58 14.28 6.87 2.98
N ALA A 59 13.75 7.55 4.00
CA ALA A 59 13.58 6.98 5.34
C ALA A 59 12.73 5.69 5.37
N LYS A 60 11.87 5.51 4.36
CA LYS A 60 10.97 4.36 4.22
C LYS A 60 11.44 3.31 3.20
N GLY A 61 12.63 3.48 2.61
CA GLY A 61 13.15 2.50 1.65
C GLY A 61 12.43 2.47 0.29
N CYS A 62 11.69 3.52 -0.10
CA CYS A 62 10.88 3.55 -1.34
C CYS A 62 11.23 4.65 -2.35
N ALA A 63 12.26 5.46 -2.10
CA ALA A 63 12.65 6.58 -2.97
C ALA A 63 13.06 6.16 -4.40
N GLU A 64 13.67 4.98 -4.58
CA GLU A 64 13.95 4.43 -5.92
C GLU A 64 12.68 4.27 -6.77
N ASN A 65 11.64 3.64 -6.22
CA ASN A 65 10.38 3.38 -6.93
C ASN A 65 9.70 4.69 -7.34
N PHE A 66 9.73 5.68 -6.44
CA PHE A 66 9.19 7.01 -6.65
C PHE A 66 9.88 7.75 -7.80
N LEU A 67 11.21 7.77 -7.82
CA LEU A 67 11.98 8.41 -8.88
C LEU A 67 11.87 7.64 -10.21
N THR A 68 11.76 6.32 -10.16
CA THR A 68 11.60 5.47 -11.35
C THR A 68 10.26 5.70 -12.05
N ALA A 69 9.18 5.95 -11.30
CA ALA A 69 7.90 6.34 -11.89
C ALA A 69 8.02 7.66 -12.69
N LEU A 70 8.76 8.63 -12.15
CA LEU A 70 9.01 9.92 -12.80
C LEU A 70 9.88 9.78 -14.06
N VAL A 71 10.83 8.83 -14.08
CA VAL A 71 11.59 8.44 -15.29
C VAL A 71 10.63 8.00 -16.40
N GLY A 72 9.62 7.18 -16.05
CA GLY A 72 8.57 6.74 -16.99
C GLY A 72 7.83 7.91 -17.63
N THR A 73 7.36 8.86 -16.82
CA THR A 73 6.61 10.05 -17.28
C THR A 73 7.42 10.90 -18.28
N ILE A 74 8.70 11.16 -17.99
CA ILE A 74 9.56 11.97 -18.87
C ILE A 74 9.92 11.21 -20.15
N GLY A 75 10.20 9.90 -20.02
CA GLY A 75 10.52 9.03 -21.14
C GLY A 75 9.40 8.92 -22.18
N GLU A 76 8.15 9.02 -21.74
CA GLU A 76 6.98 9.02 -22.64
C GLU A 76 6.83 10.34 -23.39
N LYS A 77 6.96 11.47 -22.69
CA LYS A 77 6.97 12.79 -23.34
C LYS A 77 8.08 12.84 -24.40
N SER A 78 9.25 12.25 -24.12
CA SER A 78 10.37 12.16 -25.07
C SER A 78 10.02 11.38 -26.35
N ARG A 79 9.34 10.24 -26.21
CA ARG A 79 8.99 9.37 -27.34
C ARG A 79 7.96 9.99 -28.28
N ASN A 80 6.97 10.68 -27.71
CA ASN A 80 5.88 11.31 -28.45
C ASN A 80 6.20 12.70 -29.00
N THR A 81 7.33 13.27 -28.57
CA THR A 81 7.77 14.56 -29.09
C THR A 81 8.39 14.36 -30.47
N THR A 82 7.81 15.04 -31.47
CA THR A 82 8.32 15.06 -32.85
C THR A 82 9.42 16.09 -33.06
N ASP A 83 9.52 17.10 -32.18
CA ASP A 83 10.62 18.07 -32.16
C ASP A 83 11.93 17.41 -31.67
N PRO A 84 12.98 17.31 -32.51
CA PRO A 84 14.26 16.71 -32.15
C PRO A 84 14.95 17.39 -30.95
N THR A 85 14.77 18.70 -30.79
CA THR A 85 15.42 19.49 -29.74
C THR A 85 14.80 19.17 -28.38
N GLU A 86 13.47 19.23 -28.31
CA GLU A 86 12.69 18.88 -27.13
C GLU A 86 12.85 17.39 -26.80
N LYS A 87 12.87 16.50 -27.81
CA LYS A 87 13.13 15.07 -27.62
C LYS A 87 14.47 14.81 -26.96
N LYS A 88 15.55 15.43 -27.44
CA LYS A 88 16.89 15.30 -26.86
C LYS A 88 16.92 15.81 -25.42
N ARG A 89 16.30 16.96 -25.16
CA ARG A 89 16.17 17.54 -23.81
C ARG A 89 15.48 16.59 -22.83
N LEU A 90 14.43 15.91 -23.26
CA LEU A 90 13.70 14.93 -22.45
C LEU A 90 14.51 13.66 -22.20
N GLN A 91 15.29 13.18 -23.18
CA GLN A 91 16.25 12.08 -22.98
C GLN A 91 17.34 12.42 -21.98
N ASP A 92 17.83 13.67 -22.00
CA ASP A 92 18.81 14.14 -21.04
C ASP A 92 18.20 14.21 -19.63
N ASN A 93 16.96 14.67 -19.48
CA ASN A 93 16.23 14.64 -18.20
C ASN A 93 16.07 13.21 -17.65
N VAL A 94 15.71 12.24 -18.49
CA VAL A 94 15.66 10.81 -18.13
C VAL A 94 17.03 10.31 -17.65
N SER A 95 18.09 10.66 -18.38
CA SER A 95 19.46 10.24 -18.04
C SER A 95 19.92 10.85 -16.72
N HIS A 96 19.60 12.12 -16.48
CA HIS A 96 19.91 12.78 -15.22
C HIS A 96 19.19 12.13 -14.04
N LEU A 97 17.90 11.82 -14.21
CA LEU A 97 17.08 11.22 -13.15
C LEU A 97 17.50 9.78 -12.84
N LYS A 98 17.81 8.96 -13.86
CA LYS A 98 18.37 7.61 -13.67
C LYS A 98 19.65 7.63 -12.85
N LYS A 99 20.51 8.62 -13.08
CA LYS A 99 21.76 8.71 -12.31
C LYS A 99 21.55 9.15 -10.88
N PHE A 100 20.55 10.00 -10.66
CA PHE A 100 20.13 10.40 -9.32
C PHE A 100 19.52 9.24 -8.52
N ILE A 101 18.80 8.33 -9.17
CA ILE A 101 18.27 7.10 -8.56
C ILE A 101 19.39 6.25 -7.96
N GLU A 102 20.50 6.05 -8.69
CA GLU A 102 21.63 5.26 -8.17
C GLU A 102 22.21 5.83 -6.87
N TYR A 103 22.25 7.16 -6.74
CA TYR A 103 22.67 7.81 -5.50
C TYR A 103 21.68 7.57 -4.36
N VAL A 104 20.38 7.68 -4.66
CA VAL A 104 19.32 7.50 -3.68
C VAL A 104 19.24 6.06 -3.17
N VAL A 105 19.43 5.07 -4.03
CA VAL A 105 19.52 3.65 -3.64
C VAL A 105 20.70 3.44 -2.67
N ALA A 106 21.88 3.96 -3.00
CA ALA A 106 23.05 3.86 -2.12
C ALA A 106 22.80 4.50 -0.73
N LEU A 107 22.08 5.62 -0.69
CA LEU A 107 21.69 6.29 0.56
C LEU A 107 20.73 5.43 1.41
N GLN A 108 19.87 4.63 0.76
CA GLN A 108 18.91 3.75 1.42
C GLN A 108 19.57 2.50 2.00
N ASP A 109 20.51 1.90 1.27
CA ASP A 109 21.25 0.71 1.72
C ASP A 109 22.10 0.99 2.97
N ASP A 110 22.75 2.16 3.04
CA ASP A 110 23.52 2.60 4.21
C ASP A 110 22.64 2.81 5.47
N THR A 111 21.34 3.05 5.30
CA THR A 111 20.39 3.28 6.40
C THR A 111 19.83 1.96 6.97
N VAL A 112 19.79 0.89 6.18
CA VAL A 112 19.21 -0.41 6.54
C VAL A 112 20.22 -1.33 7.25
N ALA A 113 21.52 -1.14 7.02
CA ALA A 113 22.60 -1.98 7.56
C ALA A 113 22.85 -1.87 9.09
N ALA A 114 22.08 -1.06 9.82
CA ALA A 114 22.35 -0.72 11.23
C ALA A 114 21.54 -1.52 12.29
N ILE A 115 20.72 -2.51 11.92
CA ILE A 115 19.59 -2.94 12.77
C ILE A 115 19.62 -4.40 13.31
N ASP A 116 20.51 -5.31 12.90
CA ASP A 116 20.27 -6.75 13.17
C ASP A 116 21.37 -7.51 13.94
N HIS A 117 21.04 -8.11 15.11
CA HIS A 117 21.78 -9.24 15.72
C HIS A 117 21.01 -10.02 16.84
N SER A 118 20.88 -11.34 16.59
CA SER A 118 21.10 -12.54 17.44
C SER A 118 19.96 -13.30 18.16
N GLU A 119 19.97 -14.62 17.86
CA GLU A 119 19.21 -15.82 18.27
C GLU A 119 19.34 -16.26 19.75
N THR A 120 18.51 -17.20 20.25
CA THR A 120 18.85 -18.63 20.62
C THR A 120 17.66 -19.41 21.29
N GLU A 121 17.30 -20.60 20.74
CA GLU A 121 16.85 -21.92 21.33
C GLU A 121 15.74 -22.04 22.44
N LEU A 122 14.92 -23.09 22.65
CA LEU A 122 14.83 -24.52 22.25
C LEU A 122 13.46 -25.14 22.72
N LEU A 123 13.09 -26.30 22.13
CA LEU A 123 12.17 -27.39 22.55
C LEU A 123 10.75 -27.58 21.93
N ASP A 124 10.66 -28.77 21.32
CA ASP A 124 9.60 -29.57 20.67
C ASP A 124 8.48 -30.02 21.64
N ASP A 125 7.27 -30.26 21.15
CA ASP A 125 6.67 -31.61 21.15
C ASP A 125 5.26 -31.65 20.50
N SER A 126 5.03 -32.79 19.88
CA SER A 126 3.89 -33.20 19.05
C SER A 126 2.63 -33.57 19.83
N ALA A 127 1.46 -33.49 19.16
CA ALA A 127 0.41 -34.51 19.10
C ALA A 127 -0.96 -33.91 18.70
N LEU A 128 -1.65 -34.64 17.82
CA LEU A 128 -2.99 -34.39 17.28
C LEU A 128 -4.08 -34.77 18.29
N ASP A 129 -5.11 -33.94 18.43
CA ASP A 129 -6.38 -34.33 19.06
C ASP A 129 -7.60 -33.64 18.41
N SER A 130 -8.73 -34.35 18.39
CA SER A 130 -9.93 -34.15 17.55
C SER A 130 -10.87 -33.01 17.98
N ASP A 131 -10.61 -32.33 19.10
CA ASP A 131 -11.31 -31.08 19.52
C ASP A 131 -10.59 -29.80 19.04
N PHE A 132 -9.42 -29.96 18.43
CA PHE A 132 -8.64 -28.88 17.87
C PHE A 132 -8.92 -28.71 16.39
N GLU A 133 -9.20 -27.48 15.98
CA GLU A 133 -9.20 -27.09 14.59
C GLU A 133 -7.88 -26.38 14.28
N PHE A 134 -7.11 -26.93 13.35
CA PHE A 134 -5.88 -26.32 12.86
C PHE A 134 -6.15 -25.61 11.53
N PHE A 135 -5.72 -24.36 11.46
CA PHE A 135 -5.74 -23.55 10.25
C PHE A 135 -4.29 -23.30 9.84
N ASP A 136 -3.87 -23.90 8.73
CA ASP A 136 -2.53 -23.68 8.18
C ASP A 136 -2.31 -22.23 7.71
N HIS A 137 -1.05 -21.88 7.48
CA HIS A 137 -0.61 -20.58 7.00
C HIS A 137 -1.40 -20.09 5.77
N ASP A 138 -1.56 -20.94 4.75
CA ASP A 138 -2.19 -20.56 3.49
C ASP A 138 -3.69 -20.28 3.67
N THR A 139 -4.37 -21.07 4.50
CA THR A 139 -5.77 -20.88 4.88
C THR A 139 -5.96 -19.55 5.62
N LEU A 140 -5.09 -19.26 6.60
CA LEU A 140 -5.09 -18.00 7.33
C LEU A 140 -4.84 -16.82 6.38
N ALA A 141 -3.82 -16.91 5.52
CA ALA A 141 -3.47 -15.88 4.56
C ALA A 141 -4.63 -15.60 3.58
N GLY A 142 -5.32 -16.64 3.11
CA GLY A 142 -6.50 -16.51 2.23
C GLY A 142 -7.66 -15.78 2.91
N ILE A 143 -7.99 -16.16 4.15
CA ILE A 143 -9.10 -15.56 4.91
C ILE A 143 -8.80 -14.11 5.27
N PHE A 144 -7.58 -13.82 5.74
CA PHE A 144 -7.17 -12.46 6.07
C PHE A 144 -7.07 -11.56 4.84
N SER A 145 -6.59 -12.09 3.71
CA SER A 145 -6.61 -11.37 2.43
C SER A 145 -8.03 -10.95 2.04
N LEU A 146 -9.02 -11.85 2.19
CA LEU A 146 -10.41 -11.54 1.88
C LEU A 146 -10.97 -10.44 2.80
N ARG A 147 -10.62 -10.48 4.09
CA ARG A 147 -11.05 -9.46 5.05
C ARG A 147 -10.48 -8.09 4.70
N ILE A 148 -9.17 -7.99 4.43
CA ILE A 148 -8.55 -6.72 4.01
C ILE A 148 -9.21 -6.21 2.74
N LYS A 149 -9.40 -7.07 1.73
CA LYS A 149 -10.03 -6.71 0.44
C LYS A 149 -11.48 -6.22 0.54
N THR A 150 -12.14 -6.41 1.69
CA THR A 150 -13.55 -6.04 1.91
C THR A 150 -13.74 -4.89 2.90
N GLN A 151 -12.66 -4.31 3.42
CA GLN A 151 -12.68 -3.23 4.40
C GLN A 151 -12.56 -1.84 3.76
N ASP A 152 -13.57 -1.42 3.00
CA ASP A 152 -13.65 -0.02 2.55
C ASP A 152 -13.77 0.93 3.77
N ARG A 153 -13.08 2.09 3.76
CA ARG A 153 -13.02 3.05 4.88
C ARG A 153 -13.06 4.50 4.38
N MET A 154 -13.65 5.42 5.15
CA MET A 154 -13.59 6.86 4.89
C MET A 154 -12.99 7.60 6.09
N SER A 155 -12.33 8.73 5.82
CA SER A 155 -11.86 9.65 6.86
C SER A 155 -13.01 10.43 7.52
N ALA A 156 -12.81 10.91 8.76
CA ALA A 156 -13.74 11.82 9.41
C ALA A 156 -13.78 13.12 8.59
N GLY A 157 -14.95 13.47 8.04
CA GLY A 157 -15.10 14.57 7.08
C GLY A 157 -15.23 14.11 5.61
N LYS A 158 -15.06 12.81 5.33
CA LYS A 158 -15.23 12.17 4.02
C LYS A 158 -14.28 12.72 2.94
N ASN A 159 -13.15 13.33 3.29
CA ASN A 159 -12.22 13.89 2.31
C ASN A 159 -11.45 12.81 1.54
N VAL A 160 -11.10 11.72 2.21
CA VAL A 160 -10.39 10.57 1.62
C VAL A 160 -11.21 9.32 1.82
N PHE A 161 -11.57 8.67 0.71
CA PHE A 161 -12.16 7.34 0.68
C PHE A 161 -11.06 6.35 0.34
N PHE A 162 -10.87 5.35 1.20
CA PHE A 162 -9.99 4.21 0.97
C PHE A 162 -10.82 3.05 0.42
N PRO A 163 -10.91 2.91 -0.91
CA PRO A 163 -11.91 2.08 -1.56
C PRO A 163 -11.26 0.78 -2.03
N ILE A 164 -10.73 0.01 -1.09
CA ILE A 164 -9.92 -1.19 -1.35
C ILE A 164 -10.61 -2.12 -2.35
N ARG A 165 -11.93 -2.30 -2.21
CA ARG A 165 -12.70 -3.16 -3.10
C ARG A 165 -12.76 -2.61 -4.53
N ILE A 166 -12.99 -1.30 -4.68
CA ILE A 166 -13.04 -0.62 -5.97
C ILE A 166 -11.68 -0.72 -6.64
N LEU A 167 -10.60 -0.39 -5.94
CA LEU A 167 -9.24 -0.47 -6.47
C LEU A 167 -8.90 -1.89 -6.92
N GLY A 168 -9.23 -2.90 -6.12
CA GLY A 168 -9.03 -4.30 -6.50
C GLY A 168 -9.79 -4.71 -7.78
N SER A 169 -11.02 -4.21 -7.95
CA SER A 169 -11.83 -4.43 -9.15
C SER A 169 -11.22 -3.70 -10.35
N LEU A 170 -10.91 -2.41 -10.23
CA LEU A 170 -10.29 -1.61 -11.28
C LEU A 170 -8.94 -2.18 -11.72
N PHE A 171 -8.08 -2.62 -10.80
CA PHE A 171 -6.82 -3.28 -11.16
C PHE A 171 -7.05 -4.57 -11.95
N SER A 172 -8.07 -5.35 -11.58
CA SER A 172 -8.42 -6.56 -12.34
C SER A 172 -8.96 -6.25 -13.73
N THR A 173 -9.80 -5.21 -13.85
CA THR A 173 -10.39 -4.80 -15.13
C THR A 173 -9.34 -4.17 -16.04
N ALA A 174 -8.43 -3.40 -15.47
CA ALA A 174 -7.28 -2.81 -16.18
C ALA A 174 -6.45 -3.88 -16.87
N ASP A 175 -6.01 -4.90 -16.13
CA ASP A 175 -5.20 -5.99 -16.67
C ASP A 175 -5.95 -6.83 -17.72
N ARG A 176 -7.26 -7.03 -17.54
CA ARG A 176 -8.05 -7.92 -18.40
C ARG A 176 -8.49 -7.27 -19.72
N TYR A 177 -8.86 -5.99 -19.68
CA TYR A 177 -9.53 -5.33 -20.81
C TYR A 177 -8.83 -4.07 -21.29
N HIS A 178 -7.95 -3.47 -20.49
CA HIS A 178 -7.35 -2.18 -20.80
C HIS A 178 -5.82 -2.21 -20.87
N LEU A 179 -5.19 -3.38 -20.85
CA LEU A 179 -3.73 -3.51 -20.88
C LEU A 179 -3.11 -2.75 -22.07
N ASP A 180 -3.70 -2.84 -23.26
CA ASP A 180 -3.24 -2.10 -24.45
C ASP A 180 -3.37 -0.58 -24.29
N MET A 181 -4.38 -0.11 -23.55
CA MET A 181 -4.51 1.32 -23.24
C MET A 181 -3.39 1.77 -22.30
N PHE A 182 -3.06 0.97 -21.28
CA PHE A 182 -1.94 1.25 -20.37
C PHE A 182 -0.62 1.30 -21.13
N VAL A 183 -0.37 0.33 -22.02
CA VAL A 183 0.82 0.30 -22.89
C VAL A 183 0.87 1.53 -23.81
N ARG A 184 -0.24 1.87 -24.48
CA ARG A 184 -0.32 3.06 -25.36
C ARG A 184 -0.15 4.39 -24.63
N LYS A 185 -0.54 4.46 -23.35
CA LYS A 185 -0.33 5.63 -22.48
C LYS A 185 1.04 5.62 -21.79
N GLY A 186 1.91 4.66 -22.11
CA GLY A 186 3.26 4.55 -21.52
C GLY A 186 3.26 4.15 -20.03
N ILE A 187 2.15 3.62 -19.51
CA ILE A 187 2.02 3.16 -18.12
C ILE A 187 2.57 1.74 -18.05
N LEU A 188 3.88 1.64 -17.84
CA LEU A 188 4.65 0.39 -17.85
C LEU A 188 5.34 0.17 -16.50
N ALA A 189 5.83 -1.05 -16.30
CA ALA A 189 6.72 -1.37 -15.19
C ALA A 189 8.10 -0.71 -15.40
N SER A 190 8.94 -0.74 -14.35
CA SER A 190 10.28 -0.12 -14.34
C SER A 190 11.22 -0.70 -15.39
N ASP A 191 11.05 -1.98 -15.72
CA ASP A 191 11.79 -2.71 -16.76
C ASP A 191 11.25 -2.46 -18.18
N GLY A 192 10.20 -1.64 -18.33
CA GLY A 192 9.54 -1.36 -19.59
C GLY A 192 8.53 -2.43 -20.03
N SER A 193 8.30 -3.46 -19.23
CA SER A 193 7.26 -4.47 -19.49
C SER A 193 5.86 -3.96 -19.14
N PRO A 194 4.78 -4.62 -19.62
CA PRO A 194 3.41 -4.27 -19.23
C PRO A 194 3.22 -4.30 -17.72
N LEU A 195 2.62 -3.25 -17.16
CA LEU A 195 2.34 -3.16 -15.73
C LEU A 195 1.08 -3.99 -15.39
N TYR A 196 1.27 -5.13 -14.73
CA TYR A 196 0.17 -5.98 -14.25
C TYR A 196 -0.29 -5.53 -12.85
N LEU A 197 -1.27 -4.63 -12.83
CA LEU A 197 -1.78 -3.99 -11.61
C LEU A 197 -2.44 -4.98 -10.66
N LYS A 198 -3.17 -5.98 -11.18
CA LYS A 198 -3.82 -7.00 -10.35
C LYS A 198 -2.80 -7.88 -9.65
N ARG A 199 -1.75 -8.29 -10.37
CA ARG A 199 -0.65 -9.08 -9.82
C ARG A 199 0.06 -8.31 -8.72
N TRP A 200 0.36 -7.03 -8.96
CA TRP A 200 0.92 -6.15 -7.94
C TRP A 200 0.00 -6.05 -6.73
N TYR A 201 -1.29 -5.80 -6.92
CA TYR A 201 -2.26 -5.64 -5.84
C TYR A 201 -2.39 -6.89 -4.97
N ASP A 202 -2.41 -8.08 -5.57
CA ASP A 202 -2.43 -9.33 -4.82
C ASP A 202 -1.14 -9.52 -3.99
N SER A 203 0.02 -9.16 -4.54
CA SER A 203 1.29 -9.16 -3.81
C SER A 203 1.30 -8.15 -2.67
N TRP A 204 0.73 -6.96 -2.90
CA TRP A 204 0.59 -5.90 -1.90
C TRP A 204 -0.30 -6.34 -0.73
N VAL A 205 -1.48 -6.93 -1.02
CA VAL A 205 -2.34 -7.52 0.02
C VAL A 205 -1.59 -8.64 0.76
N LYS A 206 -0.90 -9.53 0.05
CA LYS A 206 -0.12 -10.62 0.66
C LYS A 206 0.94 -10.07 1.62
N SER A 207 1.63 -8.99 1.26
CA SER A 207 2.62 -8.33 2.11
C SER A 207 2.00 -7.74 3.39
N ILE A 208 0.80 -7.14 3.31
CA ILE A 208 0.10 -6.66 4.51
C ILE A 208 -0.32 -7.84 5.39
N VAL A 209 -0.89 -8.88 4.79
CA VAL A 209 -1.34 -10.08 5.50
C VAL A 209 -0.18 -10.79 6.20
N GLY A 210 0.96 -10.90 5.54
CA GLY A 210 2.18 -11.48 6.14
C GLY A 210 2.67 -10.72 7.38
N ARG A 211 2.39 -9.41 7.46
CA ARG A 211 2.79 -8.53 8.58
C ARG A 211 1.76 -8.46 9.72
N VAL A 212 0.62 -9.16 9.62
CA VAL A 212 -0.37 -9.22 10.71
C VAL A 212 0.30 -9.75 11.97
N VAL A 213 0.14 -9.02 13.08
CA VAL A 213 0.75 -9.31 14.37
C VAL A 213 -0.16 -10.19 15.22
N PHE A 214 0.46 -11.15 15.91
CA PHE A 214 -0.13 -12.07 16.87
C PHE A 214 0.59 -11.86 18.19
N HIS A 215 -0.10 -11.32 19.20
CA HIS A 215 0.45 -11.18 20.54
C HIS A 215 0.46 -12.54 21.23
N THR A 216 1.61 -12.98 21.75
CA THR A 216 1.71 -14.26 22.45
C THR A 216 2.34 -14.09 23.83
N THR A 217 2.33 -15.15 24.63
CA THR A 217 3.05 -15.17 25.92
C THR A 217 4.58 -15.14 25.77
N LYS A 218 5.10 -15.26 24.55
CA LYS A 218 6.54 -15.25 24.22
C LYS A 218 6.97 -14.04 23.37
N GLY A 219 6.07 -13.07 23.17
CA GLY A 219 6.32 -11.91 22.32
C GLY A 219 5.39 -11.86 21.11
N ASP A 220 5.67 -10.92 20.21
CA ASP A 220 4.86 -10.70 19.01
C ASP A 220 5.40 -11.57 17.86
N TYR A 221 4.49 -12.27 17.18
CA TYR A 221 4.79 -13.02 15.96
C TYR A 221 4.02 -12.42 14.79
N ARG A 222 4.58 -12.50 13.59
CA ARG A 222 3.91 -12.14 12.33
C ARG A 222 3.33 -13.37 11.67
N LEU A 223 2.27 -13.22 10.87
CA LEU A 223 1.72 -14.33 10.10
C LEU A 223 2.79 -15.05 9.24
N SER A 224 3.76 -14.32 8.67
CA SER A 224 4.87 -14.90 7.90
C SER A 224 5.75 -15.86 8.69
N GLU A 225 5.72 -15.77 10.02
CA GLU A 225 6.51 -16.54 10.98
C GLU A 225 5.71 -17.74 11.55
N LEU A 226 4.46 -17.93 11.10
CA LEU A 226 3.57 -18.99 11.58
C LEU A 226 3.44 -20.14 10.57
N GLU A 227 3.45 -21.36 11.08
CA GLU A 227 2.94 -22.55 10.39
C GLU A 227 1.40 -22.54 10.32
N GLY A 228 0.76 -22.04 11.37
CA GLY A 228 -0.69 -21.96 11.44
C GLY A 228 -1.21 -21.57 12.83
N LEU A 229 -2.50 -21.81 13.05
CA LEU A 229 -3.22 -21.45 14.26
C LEU A 229 -4.10 -22.63 14.70
N ARG A 230 -4.07 -22.95 16.00
CA ARG A 230 -4.91 -23.98 16.63
C ARG A 230 -5.99 -23.34 17.48
N ILE A 231 -7.22 -23.81 17.34
CA ILE A 231 -8.37 -23.39 18.15
C ILE A 231 -8.97 -24.61 18.86
N MET A 232 -9.05 -24.56 20.19
CA MET A 232 -9.77 -25.56 20.98
C MET A 232 -11.23 -25.15 21.13
N ARG A 233 -12.15 -25.88 20.49
CA ARG A 233 -13.57 -25.48 20.41
C ARG A 233 -14.27 -25.51 21.77
N SER A 234 -13.95 -26.49 22.62
CA SER A 234 -14.55 -26.65 23.94
C SER A 234 -14.30 -25.46 24.87
N THR A 235 -13.06 -24.99 24.95
CA THR A 235 -12.65 -23.90 25.88
C THR A 235 -12.49 -22.53 25.22
N GLY A 236 -12.51 -22.48 23.89
CA GLY A 236 -12.23 -21.29 23.09
C GLY A 236 -10.77 -20.81 23.18
N SER A 237 -9.84 -21.64 23.64
CA SER A 237 -8.43 -21.25 23.75
C SER A 237 -7.75 -21.31 22.39
N VAL A 238 -6.81 -20.40 22.14
CA VAL A 238 -6.17 -20.21 20.83
C VAL A 238 -4.65 -20.21 20.97
N TRP A 239 -3.95 -20.85 20.03
CA TRP A 239 -2.50 -20.90 19.95
C TRP A 239 -2.03 -20.66 18.53
N ILE A 240 -0.86 -20.04 18.37
CA ILE A 240 -0.12 -20.14 17.11
C ILE A 240 0.69 -21.43 17.09
N VAL A 241 1.05 -21.90 15.90
CA VAL A 241 2.15 -22.84 15.69
C VAL A 241 3.25 -22.04 15.02
N ASP A 242 4.37 -21.83 15.72
CA ASP A 242 5.51 -21.11 15.15
C ASP A 242 6.14 -21.94 14.01
N LYS A 243 6.73 -21.28 13.02
CA LYS A 243 7.30 -21.95 11.84
C LYS A 243 8.73 -22.43 12.03
N GLU A 244 9.47 -21.79 12.92
CA GLU A 244 10.91 -22.04 13.08
C GLU A 244 11.17 -23.31 13.89
N HIS A 245 10.32 -23.57 14.88
CA HIS A 245 10.49 -24.62 15.87
C HIS A 245 9.24 -25.50 16.02
N SER A 246 8.17 -25.25 15.24
CA SER A 246 6.91 -26.01 15.23
C SER A 246 6.23 -26.07 16.61
N ARG A 247 6.44 -25.07 17.47
CA ARG A 247 5.88 -25.07 18.83
C ARG A 247 4.53 -24.38 18.88
N THR A 248 3.65 -24.88 19.75
CA THR A 248 2.38 -24.21 20.07
C THR A 248 2.56 -23.17 21.17
N ILE A 249 2.25 -21.91 20.84
CA ILE A 249 2.39 -20.77 21.77
C ILE A 249 1.00 -20.14 22.01
N PRO A 250 0.56 -19.97 23.27
CA PRO A 250 -0.73 -19.36 23.58
C PRO A 250 -0.85 -17.94 23.04
N LEU A 251 -1.99 -17.66 22.40
CA LEU A 251 -2.30 -16.36 21.81
C LEU A 251 -2.99 -15.45 22.83
N LEU A 252 -2.63 -14.17 22.80
CA LEU A 252 -3.17 -13.09 23.62
C LEU A 252 -3.95 -12.12 22.73
N SER A 253 -4.85 -11.36 23.36
CA SER A 253 -5.69 -10.34 22.73
C SER A 253 -5.67 -9.08 23.59
N GLU A 254 -5.64 -7.89 22.99
CA GLU A 254 -5.72 -6.63 23.74
C GLU A 254 -7.17 -6.40 24.22
N GLY A 255 -7.40 -6.39 25.54
CA GLY A 255 -8.68 -6.01 26.14
C GLY A 255 -8.58 -4.65 26.85
N GLU A 256 -9.69 -4.22 27.48
CA GLU A 256 -9.75 -2.95 28.24
C GLU A 256 -8.65 -2.85 29.33
N ASN A 257 -8.26 -4.00 29.90
CA ASN A 257 -7.26 -4.09 30.97
C ASN A 257 -5.87 -4.51 30.46
N GLY A 258 -5.62 -4.41 29.14
CA GLY A 258 -4.36 -4.84 28.51
C GLY A 258 -4.43 -6.25 27.91
N LEU A 259 -3.28 -6.88 27.70
CA LEU A 259 -3.19 -8.19 27.07
C LEU A 259 -3.77 -9.30 27.96
N GLN A 260 -4.70 -10.07 27.42
CA GLN A 260 -5.34 -11.21 28.09
C GLN A 260 -5.37 -12.44 27.17
N PRO A 261 -5.53 -13.66 27.71
CA PRO A 261 -5.62 -14.87 26.88
C PRO A 261 -6.73 -14.78 25.85
N MET A 262 -6.42 -15.00 24.58
CA MET A 262 -7.40 -14.91 23.50
C MET A 262 -8.49 -15.99 23.65
N LYS A 263 -9.75 -15.59 23.49
CA LYS A 263 -10.91 -16.48 23.51
C LYS A 263 -11.68 -16.47 22.19
N ALA A 264 -11.54 -17.53 21.40
CA ALA A 264 -12.32 -17.75 20.19
C ALA A 264 -12.66 -19.24 20.02
N LYS A 265 -13.91 -19.56 19.70
CA LYS A 265 -14.37 -20.93 19.38
C LYS A 265 -14.31 -21.26 17.89
N SER A 266 -14.01 -20.26 17.06
CA SER A 266 -13.84 -20.42 15.61
C SER A 266 -13.02 -19.26 15.04
N LEU A 267 -12.41 -19.46 13.87
CA LEU A 267 -11.62 -18.43 13.19
C LEU A 267 -12.45 -17.18 12.81
N LYS A 268 -13.77 -17.30 12.69
CA LYS A 268 -14.68 -16.16 12.46
C LYS A 268 -14.71 -15.18 13.63
N GLN A 269 -14.38 -15.63 14.84
CA GLN A 269 -14.34 -14.83 16.06
C GLN A 269 -12.97 -14.19 16.30
N ILE A 270 -11.98 -14.44 15.44
CA ILE A 270 -10.71 -13.72 15.44
C ILE A 270 -10.86 -12.62 14.40
N HIS A 271 -10.68 -11.36 14.76
CA HIS A 271 -10.76 -10.19 13.89
C HIS A 271 -9.35 -9.68 13.55
N LEU A 272 -9.26 -8.88 12.48
CA LEU A 272 -8.07 -8.08 12.18
C LEU A 272 -8.42 -6.65 12.54
N ASP A 273 -7.85 -6.17 13.64
CA ASP A 273 -8.06 -4.81 14.10
C ASP A 273 -6.79 -3.98 13.93
N HIS A 274 -7.01 -2.69 13.72
CA HIS A 274 -5.91 -1.75 13.57
C HIS A 274 -5.47 -1.25 14.94
N THR A 275 -4.16 -1.12 15.14
CA THR A 275 -3.62 -0.51 16.37
C THR A 275 -4.09 0.95 16.50
N GLU A 276 -4.11 1.69 15.39
CA GLU A 276 -4.70 3.03 15.23
C GLU A 276 -5.95 2.91 14.35
N ARG A 277 -7.04 3.63 14.63
CA ARG A 277 -8.23 3.56 13.76
C ARG A 277 -7.85 3.98 12.35
N MET A 278 -8.33 3.25 11.36
CA MET A 278 -8.06 3.57 9.96
C MET A 278 -8.53 4.98 9.57
N GLU A 279 -9.61 5.46 10.19
CA GLU A 279 -10.10 6.82 10.02
C GLU A 279 -9.07 7.87 10.42
N ASP A 280 -8.47 7.74 11.62
CA ASP A 280 -7.45 8.64 12.13
C ASP A 280 -6.16 8.56 11.30
N LEU A 281 -5.79 7.35 10.90
CA LEU A 281 -4.66 7.12 10.00
C LEU A 281 -4.86 7.84 8.66
N LEU A 282 -6.05 7.77 8.08
CA LEU A 282 -6.37 8.45 6.81
C LEU A 282 -6.36 9.97 6.97
N ILE A 283 -6.82 10.52 8.10
CA ILE A 283 -6.73 11.97 8.39
C ILE A 283 -5.26 12.38 8.48
N ARG A 284 -4.45 11.64 9.24
CA ARG A 284 -3.03 11.91 9.41
C ARG A 284 -2.25 11.83 8.10
N LEU A 285 -2.62 10.89 7.22
CA LEU A 285 -2.01 10.73 5.91
C LEU A 285 -2.63 11.61 4.82
N GLU A 286 -3.75 12.29 5.07
CA GLU A 286 -4.46 13.11 4.06
C GLU A 286 -3.52 14.02 3.23
N PRO A 287 -2.52 14.73 3.82
CA PRO A 287 -1.62 15.59 3.04
C PRO A 287 -0.76 14.86 2.00
N VAL A 288 -0.59 13.54 2.11
CA VAL A 288 0.21 12.69 1.21
C VAL A 288 -0.64 11.71 0.39
N LEU A 289 -1.97 11.78 0.48
CA LEU A 289 -2.93 10.92 -0.22
C LEU A 289 -3.64 11.67 -1.36
N THR A 290 -2.86 12.40 -2.17
CA THR A 290 -3.38 13.29 -3.22
C THR A 290 -4.09 12.53 -4.35
N VAL A 291 -3.53 11.41 -4.79
CA VAL A 291 -4.11 10.56 -5.84
C VAL A 291 -5.37 9.88 -5.33
N MET A 292 -5.35 9.37 -4.10
CA MET A 292 -6.50 8.77 -3.44
C MET A 292 -7.63 9.79 -3.28
N ARG A 293 -7.31 11.06 -2.97
CA ARG A 293 -8.30 12.14 -2.93
C ARG A 293 -8.91 12.40 -4.32
N GLN A 294 -8.11 12.44 -5.38
CA GLN A 294 -8.64 12.58 -6.75
C GLN A 294 -9.56 11.41 -7.14
N ILE A 295 -9.18 10.18 -6.80
CA ILE A 295 -10.01 8.99 -7.00
C ILE A 295 -11.30 9.11 -6.18
N THR A 296 -11.21 9.56 -4.92
CA THR A 296 -12.36 9.80 -4.05
C THR A 296 -13.34 10.81 -4.63
N ASP A 297 -12.82 11.96 -5.09
CA ASP A 297 -13.63 13.03 -5.66
C ASP A 297 -14.27 12.61 -6.98
N ASN A 298 -13.55 11.85 -7.80
CA ASN A 298 -14.11 11.25 -9.01
C ASN A 298 -15.24 10.27 -8.68
N ILE A 299 -15.05 9.34 -7.73
CA ILE A 299 -16.10 8.41 -7.30
C ILE A 299 -17.33 9.20 -6.84
N LYS A 300 -17.17 10.20 -5.96
CA LYS A 300 -18.26 11.05 -5.48
C LYS A 300 -19.00 11.75 -6.61
N ALA A 301 -18.26 12.37 -7.53
CA ALA A 301 -18.85 13.07 -8.67
C ALA A 301 -19.63 12.12 -9.60
N SER A 302 -19.09 10.92 -9.86
CA SER A 302 -19.72 9.92 -10.71
C SER A 302 -21.02 9.36 -10.12
N VAL A 303 -21.08 9.15 -8.80
CA VAL A 303 -22.27 8.57 -8.15
C VAL A 303 -23.30 9.62 -7.69
N ASN A 304 -22.98 10.91 -7.78
CA ASN A 304 -23.86 11.99 -7.36
C ASN A 304 -25.21 11.94 -8.08
N GLY A 305 -26.31 11.87 -7.33
CA GLY A 305 -27.67 11.76 -7.89
C GLY A 305 -27.98 10.43 -8.60
N GLN A 306 -27.09 9.43 -8.54
CA GLN A 306 -27.33 8.12 -9.13
C GLN A 306 -28.11 7.21 -8.19
N THR A 307 -29.04 6.43 -8.75
CA THR A 307 -29.83 5.44 -8.01
C THR A 307 -29.74 4.06 -8.65
N VAL A 308 -29.69 3.02 -7.82
CA VAL A 308 -29.75 1.62 -8.26
C VAL A 308 -31.00 0.95 -7.71
N THR A 309 -31.72 0.22 -8.54
CA THR A 309 -32.86 -0.60 -8.13
C THR A 309 -32.38 -1.97 -7.68
N VAL A 310 -32.65 -2.32 -6.43
CA VAL A 310 -32.29 -3.62 -5.84
C VAL A 310 -33.55 -4.40 -5.49
N LYS A 311 -33.55 -5.70 -5.77
CA LYS A 311 -34.64 -6.60 -5.41
C LYS A 311 -34.36 -7.26 -4.07
N ASP A 312 -35.31 -7.19 -3.14
CA ASP A 312 -35.22 -7.94 -1.89
C ASP A 312 -35.50 -9.45 -2.10
N LYS A 313 -35.38 -10.25 -1.04
CA LYS A 313 -35.66 -11.69 -1.06
C LYS A 313 -37.11 -12.03 -1.48
N ARG A 314 -38.03 -11.07 -1.39
CA ARG A 314 -39.44 -11.18 -1.80
C ARG A 314 -39.70 -10.57 -3.19
N ARG A 315 -38.63 -10.21 -3.92
CA ARG A 315 -38.65 -9.57 -5.24
C ARG A 315 -39.27 -8.16 -5.28
N ASN A 316 -39.43 -7.51 -4.13
CA ASN A 316 -39.83 -6.10 -4.13
C ASN A 316 -38.64 -5.23 -4.55
N GLU A 317 -38.92 -4.24 -5.37
CA GLU A 317 -37.92 -3.31 -5.88
C GLU A 317 -37.76 -2.13 -4.92
N HIS A 318 -36.52 -1.87 -4.51
CA HIS A 318 -36.13 -0.74 -3.68
C HIS A 318 -35.13 0.11 -4.44
N LYS A 319 -35.35 1.43 -4.50
CA LYS A 319 -34.36 2.36 -5.06
C LYS A 319 -33.40 2.80 -3.97
N ILE A 320 -32.11 2.70 -4.24
CA ILE A 320 -31.04 3.08 -3.33
C ILE A 320 -30.21 4.17 -3.98
N GLU A 321 -30.09 5.32 -3.30
CA GLU A 321 -29.20 6.42 -3.67
C GLU A 321 -27.74 6.08 -3.35
N LEU A 322 -26.86 6.23 -4.34
CA LEU A 322 -25.45 5.82 -4.25
C LEU A 322 -24.54 6.86 -3.59
N ASP A 323 -24.91 8.13 -3.64
CA ASP A 323 -24.15 9.27 -3.09
C ASP A 323 -24.18 9.38 -1.56
N SER A 324 -24.93 8.50 -0.89
CA SER A 324 -25.04 8.50 0.56
C SER A 324 -23.77 8.02 1.27
N PHE A 325 -22.92 7.21 0.60
CA PHE A 325 -21.71 6.55 1.15
C PHE A 325 -21.91 5.94 2.54
N ARG A 326 -23.12 5.44 2.83
CA ARG A 326 -23.46 4.84 4.13
C ARG A 326 -22.95 3.39 4.22
N PRO A 327 -22.65 2.87 5.43
CA PRO A 327 -22.38 1.45 5.63
C PRO A 327 -23.50 0.60 4.98
N GLY A 328 -23.12 -0.36 4.13
CA GLY A 328 -24.05 -1.19 3.35
C GLY A 328 -24.32 -0.72 1.91
N THR A 329 -24.06 0.55 1.57
CA THR A 329 -24.17 1.06 0.19
C THR A 329 -22.87 0.97 -0.60
N LEU A 330 -21.73 0.87 0.08
CA LEU A 330 -20.39 0.85 -0.53
C LEU A 330 -20.19 -0.29 -1.54
N THR A 331 -20.82 -1.45 -1.33
CA THR A 331 -20.78 -2.56 -2.30
C THR A 331 -21.49 -2.20 -3.61
N LEU A 332 -22.64 -1.53 -3.53
CA LEU A 332 -23.42 -1.09 -4.69
C LEU A 332 -22.69 0.04 -5.44
N VAL A 333 -22.14 1.01 -4.69
CA VAL A 333 -21.25 2.06 -5.22
C VAL A 333 -20.08 1.43 -5.96
N SER A 334 -19.45 0.41 -5.38
CA SER A 334 -18.29 -0.25 -5.98
C SER A 334 -18.63 -0.88 -7.33
N GLY A 335 -19.72 -1.64 -7.41
CA GLY A 335 -20.16 -2.27 -8.65
C GLY A 335 -20.49 -1.23 -9.71
N TRP A 336 -21.36 -0.27 -9.37
CA TRP A 336 -21.80 0.76 -10.31
C TRP A 336 -20.63 1.59 -10.84
N TYR A 337 -19.73 2.04 -9.97
CA TYR A 337 -18.60 2.87 -10.38
C TYR A 337 -17.65 2.09 -11.30
N CYS A 338 -17.33 0.84 -11.00
CA CYS A 338 -16.46 0.03 -11.86
C CYS A 338 -17.04 -0.19 -13.26
N ASP A 339 -18.37 -0.28 -13.38
CA ASP A 339 -19.05 -0.47 -14.66
C ASP A 339 -19.13 0.82 -15.50
N ASN A 340 -19.01 2.00 -14.86
CA ASN A 340 -19.23 3.32 -15.48
C ASN A 340 -17.99 4.23 -15.43
N VAL A 341 -16.84 3.72 -14.99
CA VAL A 341 -15.63 4.53 -14.81
C VAL A 341 -15.09 5.04 -16.16
N ASP A 342 -14.69 6.30 -16.18
CA ASP A 342 -13.92 6.86 -17.29
C ASP A 342 -12.48 6.34 -17.22
N TRP A 343 -12.17 5.42 -18.13
CA TRP A 343 -10.85 4.80 -18.23
C TRP A 343 -9.74 5.76 -18.65
N ASP A 344 -10.05 6.81 -19.41
CA ASP A 344 -9.06 7.80 -19.80
C ASP A 344 -8.60 8.64 -18.61
N PHE A 345 -9.52 8.91 -17.68
CA PHE A 345 -9.25 9.59 -16.42
C PHE A 345 -8.57 8.67 -15.39
N ILE A 346 -9.11 7.47 -15.15
CA ILE A 346 -8.68 6.65 -14.00
C ILE A 346 -7.35 5.93 -14.23
N ALA A 347 -7.03 5.55 -15.47
CA ALA A 347 -5.86 4.70 -15.74
C ALA A 347 -4.51 5.30 -15.29
N PRO A 348 -4.20 6.59 -15.54
CA PRO A 348 -3.00 7.22 -14.99
C PRO A 348 -2.97 7.18 -13.45
N LEU A 349 -4.12 7.38 -12.79
CA LEU A 349 -4.23 7.39 -11.33
C LEU A 349 -4.03 6.01 -10.73
N LEU A 350 -4.48 4.94 -11.39
CA LEU A 350 -4.28 3.56 -10.92
C LEU A 350 -2.82 3.16 -10.81
N SER A 351 -1.94 3.69 -11.67
CA SER A 351 -0.50 3.43 -11.51
C SER A 351 0.08 4.16 -10.29
N LEU A 352 -0.34 5.41 -10.07
CA LEU A 352 0.20 6.28 -9.03
C LEU A 352 -0.34 5.94 -7.63
N VAL A 353 -1.60 5.54 -7.52
CA VAL A 353 -2.25 5.21 -6.24
C VAL A 353 -1.54 4.06 -5.54
N ARG A 354 -0.81 3.19 -6.27
CA ARG A 354 0.03 2.13 -5.70
C ARG A 354 1.02 2.65 -4.65
N VAL A 355 1.59 3.83 -4.90
CA VAL A 355 2.55 4.46 -3.97
C VAL A 355 1.85 4.90 -2.69
N GLU A 356 0.66 5.49 -2.81
CA GLU A 356 -0.12 5.91 -1.65
C GLU A 356 -0.68 4.73 -0.85
N LEU A 357 -1.00 3.63 -1.55
CA LEU A 357 -1.31 2.33 -0.92
C LEU A 357 -0.15 1.80 -0.09
N ASP A 358 1.10 1.98 -0.54
CA ASP A 358 2.29 1.62 0.25
C ASP A 358 2.45 2.51 1.49
N TYR A 359 2.14 3.80 1.42
CA TYR A 359 2.13 4.68 2.61
C TYR A 359 1.11 4.22 3.66
N ILE A 360 -0.10 3.90 3.21
CA ILE A 360 -1.14 3.35 4.08
C ILE A 360 -0.67 2.02 4.67
N ALA A 361 -0.10 1.14 3.85
CA ALA A 361 0.37 -0.18 4.28
C ALA A 361 1.57 -0.10 5.25
N ALA A 362 2.42 0.92 5.15
CA ALA A 362 3.54 1.14 6.06
C ALA A 362 3.08 1.72 7.41
N ALA A 363 2.07 2.59 7.38
CA ALA A 363 1.48 3.17 8.59
C ALA A 363 0.50 2.21 9.30
N THR A 364 -0.02 1.22 8.59
CA THR A 364 -1.00 0.28 9.13
C THR A 364 -0.32 -0.84 9.91
N ARG A 365 -0.65 -0.95 11.19
CA ARG A 365 -0.38 -2.15 12.01
C ARG A 365 -1.69 -2.89 12.26
N LEU A 366 -1.78 -4.12 11.75
CA LEU A 366 -2.90 -5.01 11.96
C LEU A 366 -2.54 -6.05 13.02
N THR A 367 -3.44 -6.27 13.96
CA THR A 367 -3.31 -7.27 15.01
C THR A 367 -4.48 -8.26 14.94
N ALA A 368 -4.20 -9.54 15.14
CA ALA A 368 -5.21 -10.57 15.31
C ALA A 368 -5.81 -10.47 16.72
N MET A 369 -7.13 -10.28 16.81
CA MET A 369 -7.83 -9.92 18.04
C MET A 369 -9.06 -10.79 18.26
N SER A 370 -9.44 -11.05 19.51
CA SER A 370 -10.74 -11.68 19.77
C SER A 370 -11.89 -10.71 19.51
N SER A 371 -12.94 -11.20 18.86
CA SER A 371 -14.22 -10.49 18.69
C SER A 371 -14.88 -10.05 20.01
N THR A 372 -14.57 -10.72 21.13
CA THR A 372 -15.07 -10.37 22.48
C THR A 372 -14.30 -9.22 23.11
N ASP A 373 -13.06 -9.01 22.68
CA ASP A 373 -12.12 -8.08 23.30
C ASP A 373 -12.03 -6.80 22.47
N ASN A 374 -13.04 -6.57 21.62
CA ASN A 374 -13.08 -5.51 20.65
C ASN A 374 -12.99 -4.16 21.39
N LEU A 375 -11.78 -3.60 21.42
CA LEU A 375 -11.53 -2.25 21.87
C LEU A 375 -12.36 -1.35 20.96
N LYS A 376 -13.50 -0.86 21.46
CA LYS A 376 -14.13 0.35 20.88
C LYS A 376 -13.12 1.48 21.10
N LYS A 377 -12.08 1.53 20.28
CA LYS A 377 -11.15 2.67 20.22
C LYS A 377 -12.03 3.84 19.82
N HIS A 378 -12.27 4.72 20.79
CA HIS A 378 -13.24 5.81 20.72
C HIS A 378 -12.95 6.80 19.61
#